data_AF-A0A967L989-F1
#
_entry.id   AF-A0A967L989-F1
#
_cell.length_a   1.000
_cell.length_b   1.000
_cell.length_c   1.000
_cell.angle_alpha   90.00
_cell.angle_beta   90.00
_cell.angle_gamma   90.00
#
_symmetry.space_group_name_H-M   'P 1'
#
loop_
_entity.id
_entity.type
_entity.pdbx_description
1 polymer ?
#
loop_
_entity_poly.entity_id
_entity_poly.type
_entity_poly.pdbx_seq_one_letter_code
_entity_poly.pdbx_strand_id
1 'polypeptide(L)'
;DMAIGNLFGSNLFNVLVLVVDDIAYLEGPLLASISPVHAMSAFSALMMTGVAIGGLLYRPRTRIFRTVGWASVVLFVVYVLNGYVLYLYGAV
;
A
#
# COMPACT_ATOMS: atom_id res chain seq x y z
N ASP A 1 -20.47 -13.20 -3.10
CA ASP A 1 -20.58 -11.91 -2.38
C ASP A 1 -19.57 -11.68 -1.25
N MET A 2 -18.90 -12.71 -0.74
CA MET A 2 -17.88 -12.55 0.33
C MET A 2 -16.65 -11.70 -0.09
N ALA A 3 -16.21 -11.78 -1.36
CA ALA A 3 -15.04 -11.04 -1.84
C ALA A 3 -15.27 -9.52 -1.93
N ILE A 4 -16.45 -9.09 -2.37
CA ILE A 4 -16.84 -7.67 -2.44
C ILE A 4 -17.01 -7.11 -1.03
N GLY A 5 -17.68 -7.86 -0.14
CA GLY A 5 -17.81 -7.49 1.28
C GLY A 5 -16.46 -7.35 1.98
N ASN A 6 -15.51 -8.25 1.70
CA ASN A 6 -14.15 -8.15 2.24
C ASN A 6 -13.39 -6.92 1.70
N LEU A 7 -13.54 -6.62 0.40
CA LEU A 7 -12.90 -5.45 -0.21
C LEU A 7 -13.39 -4.15 0.43
N PHE A 8 -14.71 -3.96 0.54
CA PHE A 8 -15.24 -2.75 1.17
C PHE A 8 -15.01 -2.74 2.69
N GLY A 9 -15.17 -3.88 3.36
CA GLY A 9 -14.99 -4.01 4.80
C GLY A 9 -13.56 -3.68 5.25
N SER A 10 -12.54 -4.20 4.54
CA SER A 10 -11.13 -3.88 4.86
C SER A 10 -10.78 -2.41 4.62
N ASN A 11 -11.34 -1.78 3.58
CA ASN A 11 -11.13 -0.34 3.35
C ASN A 11 -11.80 0.52 4.42
N LEU A 12 -13.06 0.23 4.79
CA LEU A 12 -13.76 0.93 5.86
C LEU A 12 -13.08 0.72 7.21
N PHE A 13 -12.56 -0.49 7.48
CA PHE A 13 -11.79 -0.78 8.68
C PHE A 13 -10.51 0.08 8.74
N ASN A 14 -9.77 0.23 7.64
CA ASN A 14 -8.58 1.09 7.61
C ASN A 14 -8.91 2.56 7.90
N VAL A 15 -10.03 3.09 7.39
CA VAL A 15 -10.49 4.45 7.70
C VAL A 15 -10.89 4.57 9.17
N LEU A 16 -11.54 3.54 9.73
CA LEU A 16 -11.90 3.51 11.14
C LEU A 16 -10.67 3.54 12.06
N VAL A 17 -9.58 2.86 11.69
CA VAL A 17 -8.30 2.96 12.40
C VAL A 17 -7.80 4.40 12.42
N LEU A 18 -7.81 5.10 11.28
CA LEU A 18 -7.41 6.51 11.22
C LEU A 18 -8.26 7.42 12.13
N VAL A 19 -9.57 7.17 12.22
CA VAL A 19 -10.46 7.92 13.12
C VAL A 19 -10.09 7.69 14.59
N VAL A 20 -9.80 6.44 14.96
CA VAL A 20 -9.38 6.10 16.33
C VAL A 20 -8.03 6.76 16.64
N ASP A 21 -7.09 6.74 15.70
CA ASP A 21 -5.76 7.36 15.86
C ASP A 21 -5.87 8.89 15.98
N ASP A 22 -6.73 9.54 15.20
CA ASP A 22 -6.97 10.99 15.26
C ASP A 22 -7.61 11.43 16.59
N ILE A 23 -8.47 10.58 17.19
CA ILE A 23 -9.00 10.83 18.54
C ILE A 23 -7.92 10.68 19.62
N ALA A 24 -7.01 9.71 19.45
CA ALA A 24 -5.93 9.46 20.39
C ALA A 24 -4.80 10.51 20.31
N TYR A 25 -4.60 11.11 19.14
CA TYR A 25 -3.58 12.13 18.91
C TYR A 25 -4.08 13.54 19.29
N LEU A 26 -3.57 14.07 20.40
CA LEU A 26 -4.09 15.31 21.02
C LEU A 26 -3.44 16.60 20.49
N GLU A 27 -2.39 16.51 19.66
CA GLU A 27 -1.58 17.66 19.25
C GLU A 27 -2.13 18.39 18.01
N GLY A 28 -3.27 17.94 17.48
CA GLY A 28 -3.92 18.50 16.29
C GLY A 28 -4.36 17.40 15.31
N PRO A 29 -4.73 17.76 14.06
CA PRO A 29 -5.10 16.76 13.06
C PRO A 29 -3.92 15.82 12.75
N LEU A 30 -4.12 14.51 12.91
CA LEU A 30 -3.09 13.49 12.71
C LEU A 30 -2.46 13.57 11.31
N LEU A 31 -3.29 13.80 10.28
CA LEU A 31 -2.81 13.88 8.90
C LEU A 31 -1.94 15.13 8.63
N ALA A 32 -2.06 16.17 9.46
CA ALA A 32 -1.26 17.39 9.34
C ALA A 32 0.12 17.26 10.01
N SER A 33 0.28 16.34 10.96
CA SER A 33 1.54 16.11 11.69
C SER A 33 2.42 15.01 11.08
N ILE A 34 2.01 14.42 9.95
CA ILE A 34 2.75 13.33 9.30
C ILE A 34 4.08 13.82 8.72
N SER A 35 5.17 13.10 9.03
CA SER A 35 6.48 13.33 8.42
C SER A 35 6.44 13.17 6.88
N PRO A 36 7.11 14.04 6.11
CA PRO A 36 7.18 13.92 4.65
C PRO A 36 7.77 12.59 4.18
N VAL A 37 8.47 11.83 5.04
CA VAL A 37 8.98 10.48 4.70
C VAL A 37 7.84 9.51 4.32
N HIS A 38 6.63 9.70 4.87
CA HIS A 38 5.46 8.88 4.55
C HIS A 38 4.90 9.18 3.15
N ALA A 39 5.25 10.31 2.53
CA ALA A 39 4.88 10.59 1.15
C ALA A 39 5.45 9.54 0.18
N MET A 40 6.64 9.00 0.49
CA MET A 40 7.24 7.91 -0.26
C MET A 40 6.43 6.61 -0.16
N SER A 41 5.87 6.32 1.02
CA SER A 41 4.95 5.19 1.24
C SER A 41 3.66 5.35 0.44
N ALA A 42 3.06 6.54 0.47
CA ALA A 42 1.86 6.84 -0.31
C ALA A 42 2.12 6.65 -1.82
N PHE A 43 3.23 7.19 -2.32
CA PHE A 43 3.62 7.03 -3.72
C PHE A 43 3.83 5.56 -4.11
N SER A 44 4.52 4.80 -3.27
CA SER A 44 4.77 3.37 -3.50
C SER A 44 3.46 2.57 -3.52
N ALA A 45 2.53 2.87 -2.62
CA ALA A 45 1.21 2.24 -2.60
C ALA A 45 0.39 2.53 -3.87
N LEU A 46 0.44 3.78 -4.38
CA LEU A 46 -0.19 4.15 -5.65
C LEU A 46 0.40 3.38 -6.84
N MET A 47 1.73 3.27 -6.92
CA MET A 47 2.40 2.49 -7.95
C MET A 47 2.00 1.01 -7.90
N MET A 48 2.02 0.41 -6.70
CA MET A 48 1.62 -0.99 -6.51
C MET A 48 0.16 -1.22 -6.91
N THR A 49 -0.73 -0.28 -6.57
CA THR A 49 -2.14 -0.35 -6.98
C THR A 49 -2.27 -0.33 -8.50
N GLY A 50 -1.54 0.55 -9.18
CA GLY A 50 -1.50 0.60 -10.65
C GLY A 50 -1.00 -0.70 -11.28
N VAL A 51 0.06 -1.30 -10.72
CA VAL A 51 0.59 -2.60 -11.16
C VAL A 51 -0.43 -3.72 -10.94
N ALA A 52 -1.12 -3.73 -9.80
CA ALA A 52 -2.16 -4.72 -9.50
C ALA A 52 -3.33 -4.61 -10.49
N ILE A 53 -3.82 -3.39 -10.75
CA ILE A 53 -4.88 -3.12 -11.73
C ILE A 53 -4.41 -3.58 -13.13
N GLY A 54 -3.22 -3.20 -13.56
CA GLY A 54 -2.67 -3.62 -14.85
C GLY A 54 -2.53 -5.14 -14.95
N GLY A 55 -1.99 -5.80 -13.92
CA GLY A 55 -1.85 -7.25 -13.87
C GLY A 55 -3.19 -8.00 -13.93
N LEU A 56 -4.24 -7.44 -13.30
CA LEU A 56 -5.60 -7.99 -13.32
C LEU A 56 -6.28 -7.79 -14.68
N LEU A 57 -6.18 -6.59 -15.26
CA LEU A 57 -6.83 -6.24 -16.54
C LEU A 57 -6.19 -6.93 -17.73
N TYR A 58 -4.85 -6.90 -17.83
CA TYR A 58 -4.14 -7.46 -18.98
C TYR A 58 -3.90 -8.97 -18.89
N ARG A 59 -4.08 -9.55 -17.69
CA ARG A 59 -3.99 -10.99 -17.40
C ARG A 59 -2.88 -11.71 -18.19
N PRO A 60 -1.61 -11.27 -18.08
CA PRO A 60 -0.53 -11.76 -18.93
C PRO A 60 -0.37 -13.28 -18.83
N ARG A 61 -0.41 -13.97 -19.97
CA ARG A 61 -0.17 -15.43 -20.03
C ARG A 61 1.27 -15.83 -19.76
N THR A 62 2.20 -14.87 -19.82
CA THR A 62 3.61 -15.08 -19.52
C THR A 62 3.81 -15.21 -18.02
N ARG A 63 4.16 -16.41 -17.58
CA ARG A 63 4.54 -16.70 -16.18
C ARG A 63 6.05 -16.83 -16.09
N ILE A 64 6.66 -16.11 -15.17
CA ILE A 64 8.04 -16.34 -14.73
C ILE A 64 8.06 -17.67 -13.96
N PHE A 65 9.01 -18.55 -14.27
CA PHE A 65 9.13 -19.88 -13.63
C PHE A 65 7.83 -20.71 -13.62
N ARG A 66 6.93 -20.54 -14.62
CA ARG A 66 5.59 -21.19 -14.73
C ARG A 66 4.59 -20.94 -13.59
N THR A 67 4.99 -20.29 -12.50
CA THR A 67 4.16 -20.11 -11.29
C THR A 67 3.93 -18.64 -10.94
N VAL A 68 4.88 -17.73 -11.22
CA VAL A 68 4.83 -16.35 -10.73
C VAL A 68 4.53 -15.38 -11.88
N GLY A 69 3.54 -14.51 -11.70
CA GLY A 69 3.26 -13.44 -12.66
C GLY A 69 4.26 -12.29 -12.52
N TRP A 70 4.59 -11.61 -13.63
CA TRP A 70 5.46 -10.43 -13.62
C TRP A 70 4.98 -9.35 -12.65
N ALA A 71 3.65 -9.14 -12.55
CA ALA A 71 3.06 -8.19 -11.60
C ALA A 71 3.45 -8.51 -10.14
N SER A 72 3.46 -9.78 -9.73
CA SER A 72 3.84 -10.18 -8.38
C SER A 72 5.30 -9.86 -8.06
N VAL A 73 6.21 -10.04 -9.02
CA VAL A 73 7.63 -9.68 -8.86
C VAL A 73 7.78 -8.16 -8.72
N VAL A 74 7.11 -7.38 -9.56
CA VAL A 74 7.15 -5.92 -9.48
C VAL A 74 6.59 -5.43 -8.14
N LEU A 75 5.45 -5.95 -7.69
CA LEU A 75 4.87 -5.63 -6.39
C LEU A 75 5.85 -5.93 -5.24
N PHE A 76 6.49 -7.10 -5.27
CA PHE A 76 7.46 -7.48 -4.26
C PHE A 76 8.67 -6.55 -4.22
N VAL A 77 9.23 -6.21 -5.39
CA VAL A 77 10.38 -5.30 -5.48
C VAL A 77 10.03 -3.91 -4.96
N VAL A 78 8.88 -3.35 -5.37
CA VAL A 78 8.45 -2.01 -4.89
C VAL A 78 8.23 -2.02 -3.38
N TYR A 79 7.61 -3.08 -2.84
CA TYR A 79 7.39 -3.22 -1.40
C TYR A 79 8.70 -3.26 -0.60
N VAL A 80 9.67 -4.09 -1.02
CA VAL A 80 10.97 -4.21 -0.35
C VAL A 80 11.77 -2.90 -0.45
N LEU A 81 11.78 -2.27 -1.63
CA LEU A 81 12.45 -0.97 -1.81
C LEU A 81 11.83 0.11 -0.93
N ASN A 82 10.50 0.17 -0.85
CA ASN A 82 9.82 1.11 0.03
C ASN A 82 10.25 0.92 1.50
N GLY A 83 10.21 -0.30 2.01
CA GLY A 83 10.65 -0.62 3.37
C GLY A 83 12.13 -0.29 3.62
N TYR A 84 13.00 -0.54 2.64
CA TYR A 84 14.41 -0.19 2.73
C TYR A 84 14.64 1.33 2.79
N VAL A 85 13.92 2.12 1.98
CA VAL A 85 13.97 3.59 2.01
C VAL A 85 13.45 4.10 3.37
N LEU A 86 12.32 3.59 3.86
CA LEU A 86 11.80 3.97 5.17
C LEU A 86 12.78 3.64 6.31
N TYR A 87 13.46 2.49 6.23
CA TYR A 87 14.45 2.12 7.23
C TYR A 87 15.64 3.09 7.27
N LEU A 88 16.12 3.53 6.10
CA LEU A 88 17.26 4.44 6.01
C LEU A 88 16.91 5.89 6.34
N TYR A 89 15.75 6.38 5.89
CA TYR A 89 15.37 7.79 5.97
C TYR A 89 14.30 8.09 7.02
N GLY A 90 13.65 7.08 7.59
CA GLY A 90 12.62 7.24 8.64
C GLY A 90 13.16 7.23 10.06
N ALA A 91 14.47 6.97 10.25
CA ALA A 91 15.14 6.97 11.55
C ALA A 91 15.89 8.29 11.86
N VAL A 92 15.64 9.36 11.09
CA VAL A 92 16.17 10.72 11.29
C VAL A 92 15.02 11.64 11.67
#